data_AF-A0A956UDJ8-F1
#
_entry.id   AF-A0A956UDJ8-F1
#
_cell.length_a   1.000
_cell.length_b   1.000
_cell.length_c   1.000
_cell.angle_alpha   90.00
_cell.angle_beta   90.00
_cell.angle_gamma   90.00
#
_symmetry.space_group_name_H-M   'P 1'
#
loop_
_entity.id
_entity.type
_entity.pdbx_description
1 polymer ?
#
loop_
_entity_poly.entity_id
_entity_poly.type
_entity_poly.pdbx_seq_one_letter_code
_entity_poly.pdbx_strand_id
1 'polypeptide(L)'
;KIQNGKFIESTSGEKGGRQIIGYDPTINRLVAWHFDSRGGFGKGVWERNDNSWRQTAEGVLPNGTAFSAMYTVTPLDKDSFLMESNSRYIGNIKLPNARTLKFVRVSNK
;
A
#
# COMPACT_ATOMS: atom_id res chain seq x y z
N LYS A 1 1.29 7.45 20.19
CA LYS A 1 -0.03 6.84 20.50
C LYS A 1 -0.96 7.26 19.37
N ILE A 2 -1.31 6.35 18.45
CA ILE A 2 -2.27 6.65 17.37
C ILE A 2 -3.65 6.47 18.01
N GLN A 3 -4.20 7.55 18.55
CA GLN A 3 -5.60 7.62 18.96
C GLN A 3 -6.38 8.29 17.82
N ASN A 4 -7.57 7.76 17.57
CA ASN A 4 -8.58 8.18 16.59
C ASN A 4 -8.27 7.75 15.15
N GLY A 5 -9.11 6.82 14.66
CA GLY A 5 -9.01 6.15 13.36
C GLY A 5 -8.96 7.12 12.19
N LYS A 6 -7.74 7.54 11.86
CA LYS A 6 -7.46 8.42 10.74
C LYS A 6 -7.40 7.57 9.47
N PHE A 7 -8.46 7.65 8.67
CA PHE A 7 -8.47 7.11 7.31
C PHE A 7 -7.40 7.83 6.49
N ILE A 8 -6.47 7.07 5.92
CA ILE A 8 -5.52 7.57 4.94
C ILE A 8 -5.98 7.03 3.60
N GLU A 9 -6.45 7.94 2.75
CA GLU A 9 -6.73 7.68 1.34
C GLU A 9 -5.52 8.13 0.54
N SER A 10 -4.97 7.25 -0.29
CA SER A 10 -3.93 7.58 -1.26
C SER A 10 -4.41 7.26 -2.66
N THR A 11 -4.17 8.19 -3.58
CA THR A 11 -4.44 8.05 -5.01
C THR A 11 -3.13 8.09 -5.77
N SER A 12 -2.81 7.06 -6.56
CA SER A 12 -1.68 7.07 -7.49
C SER A 12 -2.12 7.56 -8.87
N GLY A 13 -1.29 8.39 -9.51
CA GLY A 13 -1.61 9.11 -10.76
C GLY A 13 -1.89 8.22 -11.99
N GLU A 14 -2.49 8.85 -13.01
CA GLU A 14 -2.94 8.43 -14.36
C GLU A 14 -3.58 7.05 -14.60
N LYS A 15 -3.33 6.03 -13.77
CA LYS A 15 -4.05 4.76 -13.79
C LYS A 15 -4.87 4.47 -12.54
N GLY A 16 -4.97 5.43 -11.61
CA GLY A 16 -5.97 5.50 -10.54
C GLY A 16 -6.07 4.28 -9.62
N GLY A 17 -5.99 4.50 -8.32
CA GLY A 17 -6.33 3.47 -7.36
C GLY A 17 -6.53 4.08 -5.99
N ARG A 18 -7.35 3.44 -5.17
CA ARG A 18 -7.64 3.88 -3.80
C ARG A 18 -7.12 2.84 -2.82
N GLN A 19 -6.45 3.31 -1.78
CA GLN A 19 -6.17 2.50 -0.60
C GLN A 19 -6.96 3.03 0.59
N ILE A 20 -7.50 2.11 1.39
CA ILE A 20 -8.10 2.40 2.70
C ILE A 20 -7.27 1.66 3.73
N ILE A 21 -6.78 2.37 4.75
CA ILE A 21 -6.03 1.79 5.87
C ILE A 21 -6.89 1.85 7.13
N GLY A 22 -6.99 0.72 7.83
CA GLY A 22 -7.67 0.60 9.12
C GLY A 22 -6.80 -0.11 10.15
N TYR A 23 -7.25 -0.12 11.40
CA TYR A 23 -6.68 -0.93 12.47
C TYR A 23 -7.57 -2.13 12.73
N ASP A 24 -7.00 -3.33 12.67
CA ASP A 24 -7.67 -4.58 12.99
C ASP A 24 -7.29 -5.01 14.42
N PRO A 25 -8.22 -4.91 15.39
CA PRO A 25 -7.94 -5.29 16.77
C PRO A 25 -7.78 -6.81 16.96
N THR A 26 -8.28 -7.64 16.04
CA THR A 26 -8.24 -9.11 16.16
C THR A 26 -6.83 -9.66 15.96
N ILE A 27 -6.03 -9.00 15.13
CA ILE A 27 -4.62 -9.32 14.91
C ILE A 27 -3.66 -8.26 15.47
N ASN A 28 -4.21 -7.19 16.07
CA ASN A 28 -3.45 -6.05 16.59
C ASN A 28 -2.47 -5.47 15.55
N ARG A 29 -2.96 -5.25 14.32
CA ARG A 29 -2.18 -4.73 13.20
C ARG A 29 -2.97 -3.70 12.41
N LEU A 30 -2.25 -2.86 11.68
CA LEU A 30 -2.86 -2.07 10.62
C LEU A 30 -3.12 -2.98 9.41
N VAL A 31 -4.27 -2.84 8.77
CA VAL A 31 -4.65 -3.54 7.55
C VAL A 31 -4.99 -2.53 6.48
N ALA A 32 -4.87 -2.93 5.22
CA ALA A 32 -5.27 -2.10 4.11
C ALA A 32 -6.07 -2.88 3.08
N TRP A 33 -6.94 -2.16 2.40
CA TRP A 33 -7.66 -2.61 1.20
C TRP A 33 -7.26 -1.72 0.03
N HIS A 34 -7.00 -2.34 -1.12
CA HIS A 34 -6.55 -1.68 -2.34
C HIS A 34 -7.59 -1.88 -3.42
N PHE A 35 -7.85 -0.85 -4.22
CA PHE A 35 -8.79 -0.86 -5.34
C PHE A 35 -8.12 -0.19 -6.54
N ASP A 36 -7.88 -0.95 -7.61
CA ASP A 36 -7.41 -0.44 -8.92
C ASP A 36 -8.62 0.12 -9.69
N SER A 37 -8.44 1.24 -10.38
CA SER A 37 -9.52 1.92 -11.12
C SER A 37 -10.17 1.06 -12.21
N ARG A 38 -9.54 -0.03 -12.63
CA ARG A 38 -10.05 -0.99 -13.64
C ARG A 38 -10.70 -2.22 -13.01
N GLY A 39 -10.94 -2.22 -11.69
CA GLY A 39 -11.67 -3.27 -10.99
C GLY A 39 -10.81 -4.35 -10.31
N GLY A 40 -9.48 -4.19 -10.31
CA GLY A 40 -8.61 -5.02 -9.47
C GLY A 40 -8.75 -4.64 -8.00
N PHE A 41 -8.52 -5.60 -7.09
CA PHE A 41 -8.60 -5.33 -5.65
C PHE A 41 -7.65 -6.22 -4.86
N GLY A 42 -7.32 -5.82 -3.64
CA GLY A 42 -6.46 -6.60 -2.77
C GLY A 42 -6.51 -6.14 -1.32
N LYS A 43 -5.78 -6.84 -0.47
CA LYS A 43 -5.60 -6.52 0.95
C LYS A 43 -4.12 -6.58 1.32
N GLY A 44 -3.76 -5.99 2.44
CA GLY A 44 -2.43 -6.17 3.01
C GLY A 44 -2.38 -5.91 4.50
N VAL A 45 -1.38 -6.49 5.16
CA VAL A 45 -1.11 -6.28 6.58
C VAL A 45 0.14 -5.44 6.71
N TRP A 46 0.07 -4.43 7.57
CA TRP A 46 1.15 -3.52 7.87
C TRP A 46 1.84 -3.94 9.18
N GLU A 47 3.17 -3.91 9.13
CA GLU A 47 4.05 -4.18 10.25
C GLU A 47 5.04 -3.03 10.40
N ARG A 48 5.34 -2.68 11.65
CA ARG A 48 6.39 -1.71 11.94
C ARG A 48 7.75 -2.40 11.76
N ASN A 49 8.66 -1.76 11.04
CA ASN A 49 10.03 -2.22 10.84
C ASN A 49 10.99 -1.06 11.13
N ASP A 50 11.45 -0.94 12.38
CA ASP A 50 12.26 0.18 12.88
C ASP A 50 11.63 1.57 12.58
N ASN A 51 12.27 2.33 11.71
CA ASN A 51 11.83 3.66 11.28
C ASN A 51 10.97 3.62 10.02
N SER A 52 10.62 2.43 9.54
CA SER A 52 9.80 2.19 8.35
C SER A 52 8.56 1.35 8.67
N TRP A 53 7.69 1.23 7.68
CA TRP A 53 6.53 0.34 7.70
C TRP A 53 6.61 -0.62 6.53
N ARG A 54 6.34 -1.89 6.78
CA ARG A 54 6.28 -2.92 5.75
C ARG A 54 4.85 -3.39 5.56
N GLN A 55 4.39 -3.44 4.32
CA GLN A 55 3.13 -4.06 3.96
C GLN A 55 3.42 -5.34 3.18
N THR A 56 2.78 -6.44 3.56
CA THR A 56 2.65 -7.60 2.68
C THR A 56 1.24 -7.59 2.09
N ALA A 57 1.14 -7.53 0.77
CA ALA A 57 -0.13 -7.38 0.05
C ALA A 57 -0.36 -8.52 -0.95
N GLU A 58 -1.63 -8.87 -1.10
CA GLU A 58 -2.13 -9.86 -2.06
C GLU A 58 -3.48 -9.41 -2.62
N GLY A 59 -3.82 -9.88 -3.82
CA GLY A 59 -5.10 -9.56 -4.43
C GLY A 59 -5.26 -10.13 -5.83
N VAL A 60 -6.16 -9.55 -6.60
CA VAL A 60 -6.47 -9.93 -7.98
C VAL A 60 -6.48 -8.71 -8.90
N LEU A 61 -5.94 -8.89 -10.10
CA LEU A 61 -6.02 -7.93 -11.20
C LEU A 61 -7.40 -8.00 -11.87
N PRO A 62 -7.77 -7.01 -12.72
CA PRO A 62 -9.06 -7.00 -13.41
C PRO A 62 -9.38 -8.26 -14.23
N ASN A 63 -8.36 -8.96 -14.72
CA ASN A 63 -8.49 -10.21 -15.47
C ASN A 63 -8.56 -11.46 -14.58
N GLY A 64 -8.70 -11.29 -13.26
CA GLY A 64 -8.73 -12.38 -12.28
C GLY A 64 -7.38 -12.97 -11.91
N THR A 65 -6.28 -12.51 -12.51
CA THR A 65 -4.94 -13.01 -12.18
C THR A 65 -4.52 -12.53 -10.79
N ALA A 66 -4.07 -13.45 -9.93
CA ALA A 66 -3.56 -13.09 -8.61
C ALA A 66 -2.33 -12.18 -8.70
N PHE A 67 -2.18 -11.26 -7.74
CA PHE A 67 -0.94 -10.53 -7.54
C PHE A 67 -0.51 -10.58 -6.08
N SER A 68 0.79 -10.44 -5.84
CA SER A 68 1.33 -10.15 -4.51
C SER A 68 2.49 -9.17 -4.60
N ALA A 69 2.73 -8.43 -3.52
CA ALA A 69 3.85 -7.50 -3.42
C ALA A 69 4.16 -7.22 -1.95
N MET A 70 5.41 -6.87 -1.70
CA MET A 70 5.81 -6.25 -0.44
C MET A 70 6.14 -4.78 -0.68
N TYR A 71 5.62 -3.91 0.19
CA TYR A 71 5.89 -2.47 0.16
C TYR A 71 6.63 -2.05 1.41
N THR A 72 7.72 -1.30 1.25
CA THR A 72 8.39 -0.63 2.38
C THR A 72 8.11 0.87 2.26
N VAL A 73 7.56 1.45 3.31
CA VAL A 73 7.28 2.88 3.42
C VAL A 73 8.21 3.48 4.47
N THR A 74 9.05 4.41 4.03
CA THR A 74 9.99 5.14 4.88
C THR A 74 9.55 6.60 4.95
N PRO A 75 9.05 7.07 6.11
CA PRO A 75 8.74 8.48 6.31
C PRO A 75 9.98 9.35 6.08
N LEU A 76 9.81 10.47 5.38
CA LEU A 76 10.87 11.47 5.20
C LEU A 76 10.61 12.69 6.09
N ASP A 77 9.37 13.16 6.09
CA ASP A 77 8.90 14.31 6.87
C ASP A 77 7.38 14.21 7.11
N LYS A 78 6.76 15.28 7.60
CA LYS A 78 5.32 15.31 7.95
C LYS A 78 4.38 15.17 6.75
N ASP A 79 4.85 15.47 5.53
CA ASP A 79 4.05 15.52 4.31
C ASP A 79 4.63 14.62 3.20
N SER A 80 5.72 13.88 3.45
CA SER A 80 6.30 13.01 2.43
C SER A 80 6.90 11.70 2.95
N PHE A 81 6.90 10.69 2.08
CA PHE A 81 7.51 9.38 2.34
C PHE A 81 8.06 8.75 1.05
N LEU A 82 9.01 7.84 1.20
CA LEU A 82 9.45 6.94 0.13
C LEU A 82 8.67 5.65 0.19
N MET A 83 8.32 5.10 -0.97
CA MET A 83 7.75 3.77 -1.11
C MET A 83 8.60 2.93 -2.05
N GLU A 84 9.00 1.78 -1.57
CA GLU A 84 9.69 0.74 -2.33
C GLU A 84 8.73 -0.42 -2.54
N SER A 85 8.76 -1.05 -3.71
CA SER A 85 7.95 -2.23 -4.00
C SER A 85 8.83 -3.37 -4.52
N ASN A 86 8.86 -4.46 -3.78
CA ASN A 86 9.67 -5.64 -4.04
C ASN A 86 8.84 -6.93 -3.84
N SER A 87 9.47 -8.09 -4.06
CA SER A 87 8.82 -9.41 -3.93
C SER A 87 7.47 -9.46 -4.65
N ARG A 88 7.47 -8.98 -5.91
CA ARG A 88 6.27 -8.73 -6.69
C ARG A 88 5.98 -9.92 -7.60
N TYR A 89 4.73 -10.36 -7.62
CA TYR A 89 4.28 -11.46 -8.46
C TYR A 89 2.97 -11.11 -9.17
N ILE A 90 2.83 -11.58 -10.41
CA ILE A 90 1.55 -11.68 -11.12
C ILE A 90 1.38 -13.14 -11.53
N GLY A 91 0.40 -13.84 -10.94
CA GLY A 91 0.34 -15.29 -10.93
C GLY A 91 1.65 -15.87 -10.41
N ASN A 92 2.27 -16.74 -11.21
CA ASN A 92 3.56 -17.37 -10.87
C ASN A 92 4.78 -16.60 -11.40
N ILE A 93 4.58 -15.43 -12.03
CA ILE A 93 5.66 -14.65 -12.64
C ILE A 93 6.21 -13.66 -11.64
N LYS A 94 7.48 -13.81 -11.27
CA LYS A 94 8.22 -12.83 -10.46
C LYS A 94 8.54 -11.60 -11.30
N LEU A 95 8.15 -10.43 -10.82
CA LEU A 95 8.48 -9.14 -11.42
C LEU A 95 9.76 -8.56 -10.79
N PRO A 96 10.49 -7.70 -11.52
CA PRO A 96 11.57 -6.93 -10.93
C PRO A 96 11.04 -5.96 -9.85
N ASN A 97 11.93 -5.58 -8.95
CA ASN A 97 11.65 -4.51 -7.99
C ASN A 97 11.27 -3.23 -8.75
N ALA A 98 10.26 -2.53 -8.27
CA ALA A 98 9.90 -1.24 -8.85
C ALA A 98 10.93 -0.19 -8.44
N ARG A 99 11.03 0.90 -9.22
CA ARG A 99 11.73 2.10 -8.78
C ARG A 99 11.10 2.62 -7.48
N THR A 100 11.92 3.12 -6.57
CA THR A 100 11.45 3.84 -5.38
C THR A 100 10.71 5.10 -5.81
N LEU A 101 9.52 5.30 -5.24
CA LEU A 101 8.68 6.47 -5.50
C LEU A 101 8.63 7.35 -4.26
N LYS A 102 8.74 8.68 -4.45
CA LYS A 102 8.44 9.65 -3.40
C LYS A 102 6.97 10.05 -3.49
N PHE A 103 6.24 9.88 -2.40
CA PHE A 103 4.89 10.37 -2.25
C PHE A 103 4.91 11.66 -1.45
N VAL A 104 4.12 12.64 -1.90
CA VAL A 104 3.96 13.93 -1.25
C VAL A 104 2.48 14.17 -1.04
N ARG A 105 2.11 14.65 0.15
CA ARG A 105 0.75 15.05 0.46
C ARG A 105 0.33 16.17 -0.49
N VAL A 106 -0.76 15.94 -1.21
CA VAL A 106 -1.43 16.99 -1.98
C VAL A 106 -2.34 17.75 -1.02
N SER A 107 -2.20 19.07 -0.96
CA SER A 107 -3.16 19.92 -0.25
C SER A 107 -4.31 20.20 -1.20
N ASN A 108 -5.48 19.62 -0.93
CA ASN A 108 -6.70 20.07 -1.59
C ASN A 108 -7.09 21.41 -0.97
N LYS A 109 -7.27 22.44 -1.81
CA LYS A 109 -7.94 23.69 -1.43
C LYS A 109 -9.43 23.44 -1.25
#